data_AF-A0A968KNG2-F1
#
_entry.id   AF-A0A968KNG2-F1
#
_cell.length_a   1.000
_cell.length_b   1.000
_cell.length_c   1.000
_cell.angle_alpha   90.00
_cell.angle_beta   90.00
_cell.angle_gamma   90.00
#
_symmetry.space_group_name_H-M   'P 1'
#
loop_
_entity.id
_entity.type
_entity.pdbx_description
1 polymer ?
#
loop_
_entity_poly.entity_id
_entity_poly.type
_entity_poly.pdbx_seq_one_letter_code
_entity_poly.pdbx_strand_id
1 'polypeptide(L)'
;VLKTDATLLANRHIQLNGEVGFQKINAAYGKDLKIRDLRGKIKFDKKLLLDKTQVKTLPADFAAGRKGFFNQLREFSRRKNAVTLGSLQAGRHRVSNIGLDIYFKDNRLFVEKFLAEVLGASLGGNLFVTQTAQGPELHFSTEFAGLDFNRLVNRPPPSGRRDSTLAGNVQVGFQISQGGRGRRIALDQLIAKITLTHLGKDVLDRLLLYLDPEESKPALVDTRAKLKLASPHRVLMTLENGNLNLEVWLYNKLTGGIFKAPELKRIPVTSMKPFREFADQLQVLSKMQDALQAISAQGIEFDSEGKMRFF
;
A
#
# COMPACT_ATOMS: atom_id res chain seq x y z
N VAL A 1 -8.19 -6.35 -25.70
CA VAL A 1 -7.44 -7.14 -26.71
C VAL A 1 -6.21 -7.72 -26.03
N LEU A 2 -6.06 -9.04 -26.01
CA LEU A 2 -4.87 -9.75 -25.52
C LEU A 2 -4.08 -10.23 -26.73
N LYS A 3 -2.78 -9.92 -26.78
CA LYS A 3 -1.82 -10.51 -27.71
C LYS A 3 -0.74 -11.19 -26.90
N THR A 4 -0.47 -12.46 -27.16
CA THR A 4 0.49 -13.22 -26.35
C THR A 4 1.16 -14.28 -27.19
N ASP A 5 2.48 -14.35 -27.07
CA ASP A 5 3.32 -15.40 -27.62
C ASP A 5 3.89 -16.20 -26.45
N ALA A 6 3.84 -17.53 -26.55
CA ALA A 6 4.38 -18.45 -25.57
C ALA A 6 5.46 -19.31 -26.21
N THR A 7 6.66 -19.26 -25.65
CA THR A 7 7.80 -20.04 -26.15
C THR A 7 8.30 -20.96 -25.05
N LEU A 8 8.38 -22.26 -25.34
CA LEU A 8 9.05 -23.23 -24.49
C LEU A 8 10.54 -23.24 -24.84
N LEU A 9 11.38 -22.81 -23.89
CA LEU A 9 12.82 -22.73 -24.09
C LEU A 9 13.52 -23.87 -23.35
N ALA A 10 14.07 -24.79 -24.16
CA ALA A 10 14.93 -25.90 -23.71
C ALA A 10 14.35 -26.78 -22.60
N ASN A 11 13.02 -26.96 -22.54
CA ASN A 11 12.30 -27.70 -21.49
C ASN A 11 12.58 -27.24 -20.04
N ARG A 12 13.16 -26.04 -19.86
CA ARG A 12 13.52 -25.51 -18.54
C ARG A 12 12.62 -24.36 -18.11
N HIS A 13 12.12 -23.60 -19.07
CA HIS A 13 11.23 -22.47 -18.79
C HIS A 13 10.28 -22.16 -19.94
N ILE A 14 9.15 -21.57 -19.58
CA ILE A 14 8.17 -20.97 -20.48
C ILE A 14 8.38 -19.46 -20.43
N GLN A 15 8.55 -18.84 -21.59
CA GLN A 15 8.54 -17.38 -21.71
C GLN A 15 7.22 -16.94 -22.33
N LEU A 16 6.54 -16.00 -21.67
CA LEU A 16 5.29 -15.40 -22.13
C LEU A 16 5.55 -13.92 -22.40
N ASN A 17 5.47 -13.53 -23.67
CA ASN A 17 5.60 -12.15 -24.10
C ASN A 17 4.27 -11.67 -24.64
N GLY A 18 3.82 -10.49 -24.24
CA GLY A 18 2.53 -10.03 -24.71
C GLY A 18 2.14 -8.63 -24.30
N GLU A 19 0.91 -8.32 -24.66
CA GLU A 19 0.29 -7.05 -24.40
C GLU A 19 -1.20 -7.21 -24.15
N VAL A 20 -1.69 -6.51 -23.13
CA VAL A 20 -3.11 -6.41 -22.84
C VAL A 20 -3.56 -4.96 -23.00
N GLY A 21 -4.48 -4.73 -23.93
CA GLY A 21 -5.09 -3.43 -24.18
C GLY A 21 -6.55 -3.37 -23.73
N PHE A 22 -6.93 -2.28 -23.10
CA PHE A 22 -8.26 -1.99 -22.57
C PHE A 22 -8.69 -0.60 -23.06
N GLN A 23 -9.89 -0.48 -23.65
CA GLN A 23 -10.40 0.82 -24.12
C GLN A 23 -11.38 1.46 -23.14
N LYS A 24 -12.27 0.67 -22.55
CA LYS A 24 -13.23 1.12 -21.53
C LYS A 24 -13.84 -0.09 -20.82
N ILE A 25 -13.16 -0.59 -19.80
CA ILE A 25 -13.68 -1.69 -18.99
C ILE A 25 -14.38 -1.12 -17.76
N ASN A 26 -15.62 -1.54 -17.58
CA ASN A 26 -16.35 -1.41 -16.33
C ASN A 26 -16.53 -2.82 -15.77
N ALA A 27 -16.19 -3.03 -14.51
CA ALA A 27 -16.32 -4.32 -13.87
C ALA A 27 -16.90 -4.16 -12.46
N ALA A 28 -17.68 -5.13 -12.02
CA ALA A 28 -18.12 -5.26 -10.64
C ALA A 28 -17.78 -6.67 -10.18
N TYR A 29 -17.15 -6.78 -9.02
CA TYR A 29 -16.82 -8.06 -8.40
C TYR A 29 -17.45 -8.12 -7.02
N GLY A 30 -18.48 -8.96 -6.89
CA GLY A 30 -19.33 -8.99 -5.71
C GLY A 30 -20.06 -7.65 -5.47
N LYS A 31 -20.44 -7.40 -4.22
CA LYS A 31 -21.10 -6.15 -3.81
C LYS A 31 -20.11 -5.02 -3.54
N ASP A 32 -18.85 -5.36 -3.28
CA ASP A 32 -17.91 -4.46 -2.63
C ASP A 32 -16.90 -3.82 -3.58
N LEU A 33 -16.62 -4.42 -4.74
CA LEU A 33 -15.62 -3.91 -5.67
C LEU A 33 -16.25 -3.47 -6.98
N LYS A 34 -16.12 -2.18 -7.32
CA LYS A 34 -16.55 -1.64 -8.62
C LYS A 34 -15.41 -0.86 -9.27
N ILE A 35 -15.19 -1.15 -10.55
CA ILE A 35 -14.16 -0.55 -11.40
C ILE A 35 -14.88 0.16 -12.53
N ARG A 36 -14.55 1.43 -12.77
CA ARG A 36 -15.12 2.22 -13.85
C ARG A 36 -14.04 2.87 -14.70
N ASP A 37 -14.30 2.86 -16.02
CA ASP A 37 -13.48 3.51 -17.03
C ASP A 37 -12.01 3.07 -17.01
N LEU A 38 -11.76 1.76 -16.89
CA LEU A 38 -10.42 1.21 -17.04
C LEU A 38 -9.99 1.28 -18.52
N ARG A 39 -8.89 2.00 -18.76
CA ARG A 39 -8.27 2.16 -20.08
C ARG A 39 -6.77 1.98 -19.97
N GLY A 40 -6.14 1.50 -21.02
CA GLY A 40 -4.69 1.45 -21.07
C GLY A 40 -4.15 0.28 -21.85
N LYS A 41 -2.83 0.16 -21.81
CA LYS A 41 -2.10 -0.89 -22.50
C LYS A 41 -0.91 -1.30 -21.65
N ILE A 42 -0.90 -2.56 -21.23
CA ILE A 42 0.16 -3.13 -20.41
C ILE A 42 0.93 -4.12 -21.26
N LYS A 43 2.22 -3.87 -21.46
CA LYS A 43 3.15 -4.87 -21.99
C LYS A 43 3.65 -5.73 -20.83
N PHE A 44 3.77 -7.02 -21.08
CA PHE A 44 4.22 -7.98 -20.10
C PHE A 44 5.24 -8.93 -20.72
N ASP A 45 6.28 -9.23 -19.96
CA ASP A 45 7.22 -10.33 -20.19
C ASP A 45 7.27 -11.16 -18.90
N LYS A 46 6.99 -12.45 -19.02
CA LYS A 46 6.96 -13.41 -17.92
C LYS A 46 7.83 -14.60 -18.22
N LYS A 47 8.59 -15.06 -17.23
CA LYS A 47 9.43 -16.25 -17.34
C LYS A 47 9.08 -17.24 -16.24
N LEU A 48 8.45 -18.34 -16.60
CA LEU A 48 8.07 -19.40 -15.65
C LEU A 48 9.05 -20.56 -15.77
N LEU A 49 9.78 -20.84 -14.69
CA LEU A 49 10.60 -22.03 -14.55
C LEU A 49 9.71 -23.28 -14.43
N LEU A 50 10.17 -24.39 -15.01
CA LEU A 50 9.54 -25.71 -14.86
C LEU A 50 10.23 -26.56 -13.79
N ASP A 51 11.30 -26.03 -13.20
CA ASP A 51 12.16 -26.72 -12.23
C ASP A 51 12.49 -25.77 -11.07
N LYS A 52 12.03 -26.14 -9.87
CA LYS A 52 12.25 -25.38 -8.63
C LYS A 52 13.71 -25.21 -8.26
N THR A 53 14.58 -26.14 -8.64
CA THR A 53 16.01 -26.08 -8.32
C THR A 53 16.72 -24.93 -9.05
N GLN A 54 16.09 -24.37 -10.08
CA GLN A 54 16.62 -23.26 -10.88
C GLN A 54 16.15 -21.89 -10.40
N VAL A 55 15.38 -21.84 -9.30
CA VAL A 55 14.98 -20.58 -8.68
C VAL A 55 16.24 -19.83 -8.25
N LYS A 56 16.46 -18.67 -8.86
CA LYS A 56 17.52 -17.74 -8.47
C LYS A 56 16.90 -16.54 -7.78
N THR A 57 17.54 -16.08 -6.71
CA THR A 57 17.32 -14.72 -6.21
C THR A 57 17.74 -13.77 -7.31
N LEU A 58 16.77 -13.16 -7.98
CA LEU A 58 17.04 -12.16 -8.99
C LEU A 58 17.67 -10.95 -8.27
N PRO A 59 18.81 -10.40 -8.74
CA PRO A 59 19.38 -9.19 -8.17
C PRO A 59 18.33 -8.06 -8.15
N ALA A 60 18.40 -7.16 -7.18
CA ALA A 60 17.49 -6.02 -7.11
C ALA A 60 17.65 -5.18 -8.38
N ASP A 61 16.73 -5.33 -9.35
CA ASP A 61 16.87 -4.57 -10.59
C ASP A 61 16.60 -3.10 -10.33
N PHE A 62 17.22 -2.30 -11.18
CA PHE A 62 17.00 -0.88 -11.31
C PHE A 62 15.50 -0.57 -11.50
N ALA A 63 14.86 -0.05 -10.45
CA ALA A 63 13.57 0.62 -10.55
C ALA A 63 13.83 2.12 -10.63
N ALA A 64 13.56 2.74 -11.79
CA ALA A 64 13.85 4.16 -11.96
C ALA A 64 13.05 5.01 -10.96
N GLY A 65 11.81 4.60 -10.67
CA GLY A 65 10.96 5.20 -9.63
C GLY A 65 11.52 5.19 -8.20
N ARG A 66 12.58 4.42 -7.92
CA ARG A 66 13.34 4.47 -6.65
C ARG A 66 14.47 5.50 -6.66
N LYS A 67 14.75 6.13 -7.81
CA LYS A 67 15.78 7.16 -7.97
C LYS A 67 15.12 8.54 -8.11
N GLY A 68 15.65 9.53 -7.40
CA GLY A 68 15.07 10.88 -7.32
C GLY A 68 14.90 11.62 -8.67
N PHE A 69 15.52 11.13 -9.74
CA PHE A 69 15.40 11.70 -11.09
C PHE A 69 14.23 11.15 -11.93
N PHE A 70 13.48 10.14 -11.47
CA PHE A 70 12.35 9.58 -12.24
C PHE A 70 11.34 10.64 -12.66
N ASN A 71 11.01 11.57 -11.75
CA ASN A 71 10.05 12.63 -12.04
C ASN A 71 10.52 13.55 -13.18
N GLN A 72 11.83 13.76 -13.34
CA GLN A 72 12.40 14.56 -14.42
C GLN A 72 12.35 13.82 -15.77
N LEU A 73 12.51 12.50 -15.76
CA LEU A 73 12.49 11.67 -16.97
C LEU A 73 11.09 11.19 -17.36
N ARG A 74 10.10 11.34 -16.48
CA ARG A 74 8.73 10.82 -16.67
C ARG A 74 8.08 11.35 -17.94
N GLU A 75 8.27 12.62 -18.28
CA GLU A 75 7.69 13.22 -19.48
C GLU A 75 8.17 12.56 -20.77
N PHE A 76 9.34 11.92 -20.74
CA PHE A 76 9.91 11.17 -21.86
C PHE A 76 9.60 9.66 -21.79
N SER A 77 8.92 9.21 -20.73
CA SER A 77 8.60 7.80 -20.53
C SER A 77 7.44 7.37 -21.42
N ARG A 78 7.68 6.37 -22.27
CA ARG A 78 6.63 5.68 -23.05
C ARG A 78 5.60 4.94 -22.18
N ARG A 79 5.81 4.88 -20.86
CA ARG A 79 4.96 4.21 -19.88
C ARG A 79 4.11 5.19 -19.06
N LYS A 80 4.25 6.50 -19.30
CA LYS A 80 3.44 7.53 -18.63
C LYS A 80 1.96 7.25 -18.82
N ASN A 81 1.22 7.13 -17.72
CA ASN A 81 -0.21 6.82 -17.69
C ASN A 81 -0.59 5.60 -18.56
N ALA A 82 0.26 4.57 -18.57
CA ALA A 82 0.02 3.34 -19.33
C ALA A 82 -1.34 2.70 -19.00
N VAL A 83 -1.81 2.88 -17.76
CA VAL A 83 -3.17 2.54 -17.34
C VAL A 83 -3.82 3.72 -16.64
N THR A 84 -5.11 3.95 -16.93
CA THR A 84 -5.95 4.94 -16.27
C THR A 84 -7.25 4.30 -15.81
N LEU A 85 -7.77 4.78 -14.68
CA LEU A 85 -9.05 4.37 -14.12
C LEU A 85 -9.84 5.61 -13.71
N GLY A 86 -11.09 5.71 -14.16
CA GLY A 86 -11.99 6.79 -13.72
C GLY A 86 -12.30 6.67 -12.23
N SER A 87 -12.67 5.48 -11.77
CA SER A 87 -12.77 5.22 -10.32
C SER A 87 -12.71 3.75 -9.93
N LEU A 88 -12.16 3.50 -8.74
CA LEU A 88 -12.23 2.25 -8.00
C LEU A 88 -13.06 2.47 -6.74
N GLN A 89 -14.08 1.65 -6.52
CA GLN A 89 -14.85 1.64 -5.28
C GLN A 89 -14.62 0.31 -4.56
N ALA A 90 -14.19 0.38 -3.31
CA ALA A 90 -14.00 -0.76 -2.41
C ALA A 90 -14.79 -0.49 -1.12
N GLY A 91 -15.92 -1.17 -0.95
CA GLY A 91 -16.88 -0.88 0.12
C GLY A 91 -17.35 0.58 0.06
N ARG A 92 -17.19 1.30 1.17
CA ARG A 92 -17.52 2.74 1.29
C ARG A 92 -16.48 3.68 0.69
N HIS A 93 -15.28 3.18 0.40
CA HIS A 93 -14.17 4.01 -0.04
C HIS A 93 -14.13 4.08 -1.57
N ARG A 94 -13.97 5.30 -2.09
CA ARG A 94 -13.82 5.56 -3.52
C ARG A 94 -12.49 6.25 -3.77
N VAL A 95 -11.77 5.73 -4.76
CA VAL A 95 -10.58 6.29 -5.36
C VAL A 95 -10.95 6.74 -6.76
N SER A 96 -10.59 7.95 -7.17
CA SER A 96 -10.87 8.50 -8.50
C SER A 96 -9.59 8.95 -9.19
N ASN A 97 -9.69 9.21 -10.50
CA ASN A 97 -8.63 9.81 -11.31
C ASN A 97 -7.29 9.06 -11.19
N ILE A 98 -7.34 7.73 -11.27
CA ILE A 98 -6.17 6.89 -11.07
C ILE A 98 -5.36 6.86 -12.37
N GLY A 99 -4.10 7.28 -12.32
CA GLY A 99 -3.13 7.13 -13.40
C GLY A 99 -1.96 6.28 -12.92
N LEU A 100 -1.57 5.27 -13.70
CA LEU A 100 -0.51 4.32 -13.37
C LEU A 100 0.55 4.27 -14.47
N ASP A 101 1.80 4.48 -14.09
CA ASP A 101 2.98 4.22 -14.91
C ASP A 101 3.43 2.76 -14.63
N ILE A 102 2.73 1.81 -15.25
CA ILE A 102 2.85 0.37 -14.98
C ILE A 102 3.69 -0.35 -16.05
N TYR A 103 4.52 -1.30 -15.62
CA TYR A 103 5.09 -2.32 -16.49
C TYR A 103 5.35 -3.63 -15.74
N PHE A 104 5.36 -4.72 -16.49
CA PHE A 104 5.63 -6.05 -15.98
C PHE A 104 6.73 -6.71 -16.81
N LYS A 105 7.80 -7.15 -16.15
CA LYS A 105 8.96 -7.77 -16.80
C LYS A 105 9.63 -8.75 -15.84
N ASP A 106 10.09 -9.90 -16.32
CA ASP A 106 10.87 -10.85 -15.51
C ASP A 106 10.18 -11.23 -14.17
N ASN A 107 8.86 -11.44 -14.21
CA ASN A 107 8.00 -11.74 -13.04
C ASN A 107 7.95 -10.64 -11.96
N ARG A 108 8.29 -9.40 -12.34
CA ARG A 108 8.27 -8.24 -11.45
C ARG A 108 7.24 -7.24 -11.95
N LEU A 109 6.38 -6.82 -11.02
CA LEU A 109 5.40 -5.76 -11.25
C LEU A 109 5.96 -4.45 -10.72
N PHE A 110 6.05 -3.46 -11.60
CA PHE A 110 6.46 -2.12 -11.25
C PHE A 110 5.35 -1.14 -11.60
N VAL A 111 4.94 -0.36 -10.61
CA VAL A 111 4.17 0.87 -10.78
C VAL A 111 5.11 1.97 -10.31
N GLU A 112 5.87 2.54 -11.24
CA GLU A 112 6.92 3.52 -10.91
C GLU A 112 6.34 4.82 -10.38
N LYS A 113 5.14 5.16 -10.86
CA LYS A 113 4.33 6.23 -10.33
C LYS A 113 2.86 5.88 -10.44
N PHE A 114 2.12 6.16 -9.38
CA PHE A 114 0.69 6.33 -9.45
C PHE A 114 0.30 7.73 -8.99
N LEU A 115 -0.82 8.21 -9.51
CA LEU A 115 -1.53 9.39 -9.04
C LEU A 115 -3.00 9.00 -8.86
N ALA A 116 -3.63 9.46 -7.80
CA ALA A 116 -5.04 9.20 -7.54
C ALA A 116 -5.64 10.26 -6.61
N GLU A 117 -6.97 10.32 -6.58
CA GLU A 117 -7.72 11.12 -5.61
C GLU A 117 -8.48 10.21 -4.65
N VAL A 118 -8.35 10.44 -3.35
CA VAL A 118 -9.01 9.65 -2.30
C VAL A 118 -9.49 10.56 -1.19
N LEU A 119 -10.77 10.44 -0.81
CA LEU A 119 -11.37 11.20 0.30
C LEU A 119 -11.21 12.74 0.20
N GLY A 120 -11.00 13.28 -1.01
CA GLY A 120 -10.74 14.71 -1.24
C GLY A 120 -9.26 15.11 -1.22
N ALA A 121 -8.35 14.14 -1.09
CA ALA A 121 -6.91 14.33 -1.13
C ALA A 121 -6.30 13.84 -2.45
N SER A 122 -5.19 14.46 -2.82
CA SER A 122 -4.31 13.96 -3.87
C SER A 122 -3.29 12.99 -3.27
N LEU A 123 -3.18 11.81 -3.88
CA LEU A 123 -2.22 10.78 -3.53
C LEU A 123 -1.26 10.58 -4.71
N GLY A 124 0.02 10.48 -4.39
CA GLY A 124 1.06 10.09 -5.33
C GLY A 124 1.96 9.03 -4.71
N GLY A 125 2.55 8.16 -5.52
CA GLY A 125 3.40 7.13 -4.95
C GLY A 125 3.89 6.11 -5.95
N ASN A 126 4.37 4.97 -5.45
CA ASN A 126 4.82 3.85 -6.24
C ASN A 126 4.46 2.52 -5.58
N LEU A 127 4.48 1.45 -6.38
CA LEU A 127 4.23 0.08 -5.94
C LEU A 127 5.19 -0.85 -6.67
N PHE A 128 5.80 -1.77 -5.92
CA PHE A 128 6.73 -2.74 -6.45
C PHE A 128 6.46 -4.11 -5.86
N VAL A 129 6.45 -5.13 -6.71
CA VAL A 129 6.51 -6.53 -6.28
C VAL A 129 7.90 -7.05 -6.63
N THR A 130 8.70 -7.33 -5.61
CA THR A 130 10.10 -7.76 -5.76
C THR A 130 10.33 -9.09 -5.10
N GLN A 131 11.27 -9.87 -5.63
CA GLN A 131 11.68 -11.14 -5.03
C GLN A 131 12.74 -10.91 -3.95
N THR A 132 12.53 -11.44 -2.75
CA THR A 132 13.50 -11.46 -1.65
C THR A 132 13.89 -12.90 -1.33
N ALA A 133 14.87 -13.10 -0.44
CA ALA A 133 15.25 -14.42 0.03
C ALA A 133 14.11 -15.16 0.76
N GLN A 134 13.13 -14.42 1.30
CA GLN A 134 11.97 -14.97 2.00
C GLN A 134 10.76 -15.18 1.06
N GLY A 135 10.93 -14.92 -0.23
CA GLY A 135 9.90 -14.93 -1.26
C GLY A 135 9.51 -13.51 -1.72
N PRO A 136 8.42 -13.37 -2.48
CA PRO A 136 8.03 -12.08 -3.01
C PRO A 136 7.47 -11.14 -1.94
N GLU A 137 7.89 -9.89 -2.01
CA GLU A 137 7.45 -8.81 -1.14
C GLU A 137 6.79 -7.71 -1.96
N LEU A 138 5.64 -7.24 -1.47
CA LEU A 138 4.97 -6.05 -1.97
C LEU A 138 5.47 -4.84 -1.19
N HIS A 139 6.06 -3.87 -1.87
CA HIS A 139 6.35 -2.55 -1.34
C HIS A 139 5.42 -1.51 -1.96
N PHE A 140 4.78 -0.73 -1.11
CA PHE A 140 3.94 0.39 -1.50
C PHE A 140 4.41 1.63 -0.76
N SER A 141 4.63 2.73 -1.48
CA SER A 141 4.92 4.03 -0.87
C SER A 141 3.99 5.07 -1.45
N THR A 142 3.43 5.92 -0.60
CA THR A 142 2.56 7.02 -1.02
C THR A 142 2.79 8.26 -0.19
N GLU A 143 2.65 9.41 -0.83
CA GLU A 143 2.53 10.72 -0.22
C GLU A 143 1.10 11.22 -0.46
N PHE A 144 0.56 11.90 0.52
CA PHE A 144 -0.79 12.43 0.45
C PHE A 144 -0.83 13.85 1.03
N ALA A 145 -1.69 14.68 0.44
CA ALA A 145 -1.97 16.03 0.92
C ALA A 145 -3.46 16.31 0.83
N GLY A 146 -4.04 16.90 1.88
CA GLY A 146 -5.46 17.24 1.90
C GLY A 146 -6.38 16.14 2.44
N LEU A 147 -5.84 15.12 3.11
CA LEU A 147 -6.65 13.97 3.56
C LEU A 147 -7.54 14.34 4.75
N ASP A 148 -8.85 14.17 4.58
CA ASP A 148 -9.82 14.42 5.66
C ASP A 148 -9.84 13.25 6.66
N PHE A 149 -9.32 13.50 7.86
CA PHE A 149 -9.27 12.53 8.94
C PHE A 149 -10.65 12.00 9.34
N ASN A 150 -11.69 12.85 9.36
CA ASN A 150 -13.04 12.43 9.77
C ASN A 150 -13.62 11.40 8.80
N ARG A 151 -13.36 11.60 7.50
CA ARG A 151 -13.74 10.64 6.45
C ARG A 151 -12.92 9.36 6.53
N LEU A 152 -11.64 9.45 6.93
CA LEU A 152 -10.77 8.29 7.12
C LEU A 152 -11.25 7.39 8.26
N VAL A 153 -11.52 7.96 9.44
CA VAL A 153 -11.99 7.20 10.61
C VAL A 153 -13.50 6.99 10.63
N ASN A 154 -14.22 7.55 9.66
CA ASN A 154 -15.69 7.51 9.56
C ASN A 154 -16.39 7.94 10.85
N ARG A 155 -15.95 9.06 11.41
CA ARG A 155 -16.59 9.70 12.57
C ARG A 155 -16.87 11.15 12.23
N PRO A 156 -18.07 11.68 12.55
CA PRO A 156 -18.38 13.07 12.30
C PRO A 156 -17.42 13.98 13.08
N PRO A 157 -17.08 15.16 12.56
CA PRO A 157 -16.33 16.15 13.32
C PRO A 157 -17.11 16.54 14.59
N PRO A 158 -16.44 16.71 15.73
CA PRO A 158 -17.05 17.32 16.90
C PRO A 158 -17.54 18.74 16.56
N SER A 159 -18.68 19.14 17.12
CA SER A 159 -19.27 20.47 16.93
C SER A 159 -18.22 21.57 17.16
N GLY A 160 -18.02 22.44 16.17
CA GLY A 160 -17.12 23.60 16.24
C GLY A 160 -15.65 23.36 15.86
N ARG A 161 -15.20 22.11 15.61
CA ARG A 161 -13.82 21.83 15.15
C ARG A 161 -13.75 21.73 13.62
N ARG A 162 -13.03 22.67 12.98
CA ARG A 162 -12.92 22.78 11.51
C ARG A 162 -11.71 22.12 10.89
N ASP A 163 -10.64 21.87 11.66
CA ASP A 163 -9.42 21.29 11.13
C ASP A 163 -9.55 19.76 11.07
N SER A 164 -9.49 19.19 9.88
CA SER A 164 -9.50 17.73 9.66
C SER A 164 -8.42 17.26 8.69
N THR A 165 -7.58 18.17 8.21
CA THR A 165 -6.69 17.91 7.09
C THR A 165 -5.38 17.29 7.56
N LEU A 166 -4.93 16.28 6.82
CA LEU A 166 -3.67 15.59 7.02
C LEU A 166 -2.80 15.66 5.76
N ALA A 167 -1.50 15.80 5.96
CA ALA A 167 -0.49 15.52 4.95
C ALA A 167 0.63 14.66 5.53
N GLY A 168 1.23 13.84 4.68
CA GLY A 168 2.24 12.91 5.11
C GLY A 168 2.59 11.88 4.06
N ASN A 169 3.27 10.84 4.51
CA ASN A 169 3.60 9.68 3.69
C ASN A 169 3.35 8.37 4.44
N VAL A 170 3.12 7.32 3.67
CA VAL A 170 2.96 5.95 4.13
C VAL A 170 3.86 5.06 3.31
N GLN A 171 4.60 4.19 3.98
CA GLN A 171 5.33 3.08 3.38
C GLN A 171 4.76 1.80 3.97
N VAL A 172 4.45 0.82 3.11
CA VAL A 172 3.92 -0.47 3.49
C VAL A 172 4.75 -1.55 2.81
N GLY A 173 5.21 -2.52 3.59
CA GLY A 173 5.80 -3.78 3.17
C GLY A 173 4.91 -4.94 3.59
N PHE A 174 4.72 -5.91 2.71
CA PHE A 174 3.97 -7.14 3.00
C PHE A 174 4.57 -8.33 2.25
N GLN A 175 4.86 -9.40 2.99
CA GLN A 175 5.37 -10.65 2.42
C GLN A 175 4.24 -11.45 1.77
N ILE A 176 4.32 -11.69 0.47
CA ILE A 176 3.33 -12.47 -0.27
C ILE A 176 3.56 -13.95 0.02
N SER A 177 2.66 -14.58 0.79
CA SER A 177 2.79 -16.01 1.09
C SER A 177 2.67 -16.84 -0.19
N GLN A 178 3.67 -17.67 -0.46
CA GLN A 178 3.65 -18.69 -1.51
C GLN A 178 3.07 -19.99 -0.93
N GLY A 179 2.17 -20.66 -1.66
CA GLY A 179 1.75 -22.04 -1.32
C GLY A 179 0.42 -22.24 -0.60
N GLY A 180 -0.51 -21.28 -0.62
CA GLY A 180 -1.88 -21.50 -0.14
C GLY A 180 -2.87 -20.44 -0.63
N ARG A 181 -3.82 -20.83 -1.48
CA ARG A 181 -4.92 -19.96 -1.90
C ARG A 181 -5.80 -19.61 -0.70
N GLY A 182 -6.22 -18.36 -0.60
CA GLY A 182 -7.14 -17.90 0.46
C GLY A 182 -6.51 -17.78 1.85
N ARG A 183 -5.19 -17.74 1.99
CA ARG A 183 -4.54 -17.45 3.27
C ARG A 183 -4.87 -16.01 3.67
N ARG A 184 -5.35 -15.81 4.90
CA ARG A 184 -5.68 -14.48 5.41
C ARG A 184 -4.40 -13.67 5.61
N ILE A 185 -4.44 -12.41 5.18
CA ILE A 185 -3.39 -11.45 5.51
C ILE A 185 -3.57 -11.11 6.99
N ALA A 186 -2.53 -11.38 7.77
CA ALA A 186 -2.49 -11.09 9.18
C ALA A 186 -1.69 -9.80 9.44
N LEU A 187 -2.10 -9.04 10.47
CA LEU A 187 -1.51 -7.74 10.79
C LEU A 187 -0.04 -7.82 11.22
N ASP A 188 0.39 -8.96 11.72
CA ASP A 188 1.77 -9.24 12.10
C ASP A 188 2.72 -9.36 10.90
N GLN A 189 2.19 -9.65 9.70
CA GLN A 189 2.92 -9.69 8.43
C GLN A 189 3.07 -8.31 7.78
N LEU A 190 2.39 -7.30 8.31
CA LEU A 190 2.39 -5.94 7.78
C LEU A 190 3.50 -5.13 8.43
N ILE A 191 4.41 -4.60 7.62
CA ILE A 191 5.35 -3.57 8.03
C ILE A 191 4.81 -2.25 7.48
N ALA A 192 4.47 -1.31 8.35
CA ALA A 192 3.99 0.00 7.91
C ALA A 192 4.71 1.13 8.64
N LYS A 193 5.10 2.16 7.90
CA LYS A 193 5.67 3.39 8.44
C LYS A 193 4.85 4.56 7.92
N ILE A 194 4.23 5.31 8.82
CA ILE A 194 3.40 6.46 8.51
C ILE A 194 4.05 7.69 9.14
N THR A 195 4.38 8.69 8.32
CA THR A 195 4.85 9.99 8.82
C THR A 195 3.80 11.04 8.49
N LEU A 196 3.25 11.70 9.51
CA LEU A 196 2.37 12.86 9.35
C LEU A 196 3.23 14.11 9.54
N THR A 197 3.31 14.93 8.50
CA THR A 197 4.11 16.16 8.46
C THR A 197 3.25 17.42 8.61
N HIS A 198 1.95 17.30 8.36
CA HIS A 198 0.98 18.35 8.62
C HIS A 198 -0.28 17.76 9.24
N LEU A 199 -0.58 18.18 10.46
CA LEU A 199 -1.81 17.83 11.16
C LEU A 199 -2.17 18.88 12.21
N GLY A 200 -3.46 19.18 12.30
CA GLY A 200 -4.01 20.04 13.33
C GLY A 200 -3.91 19.44 14.73
N LYS A 201 -3.87 20.32 15.74
CA LYS A 201 -3.99 19.93 17.16
C LYS A 201 -5.20 19.02 17.40
N ASP A 202 -6.35 19.42 16.87
CA ASP A 202 -7.60 18.69 17.02
C ASP A 202 -7.60 17.35 16.29
N VAL A 203 -6.85 17.25 15.19
CA VAL A 203 -6.67 16.00 14.46
C VAL A 203 -5.79 15.05 15.27
N LEU A 204 -4.67 15.54 15.81
CA LEU A 204 -3.81 14.72 16.66
C LEU A 204 -4.54 14.27 17.93
N ASP A 205 -5.23 15.17 18.64
CA ASP A 205 -6.02 14.83 19.83
C ASP A 205 -7.01 13.68 19.55
N ARG A 206 -7.75 13.76 18.43
CA ARG A 206 -8.67 12.69 18.01
C ARG A 206 -7.97 11.42 17.58
N LEU A 207 -6.80 11.50 16.92
CA LEU A 207 -6.00 10.34 16.58
C LEU A 207 -5.56 9.60 17.85
N LEU A 208 -5.03 10.32 18.85
CA LEU A 208 -4.60 9.73 20.11
C LEU A 208 -5.78 9.08 20.85
N LEU A 209 -6.94 9.74 20.89
CA LEU A 209 -8.16 9.18 21.46
C LEU A 209 -8.69 7.98 20.66
N TYR A 210 -8.55 7.99 19.34
CA TYR A 210 -8.92 6.85 18.50
C TYR A 210 -8.05 5.63 18.81
N LEU A 211 -6.75 5.82 19.01
CA LEU A 211 -5.82 4.75 19.39
C LEU A 211 -6.05 4.22 20.82
N ASP A 212 -6.53 5.08 21.73
CA ASP A 212 -6.79 4.72 23.13
C ASP A 212 -8.10 5.32 23.66
N PRO A 213 -9.26 4.75 23.28
CA PRO A 213 -10.57 5.31 23.61
C PRO A 213 -10.86 5.34 25.11
N GLU A 214 -10.32 4.38 25.87
CA GLU A 214 -10.51 4.25 27.32
C GLU A 214 -9.47 5.05 28.12
N GLU A 215 -8.59 5.80 27.44
CA GLU A 215 -7.52 6.60 28.06
C GLU A 215 -6.62 5.79 29.01
N SER A 216 -6.43 4.50 28.74
CA SER A 216 -5.71 3.58 29.62
C SER A 216 -4.20 3.74 29.57
N LYS A 217 -3.66 4.55 28.63
CA LYS A 217 -2.21 4.68 28.38
C LYS A 217 -1.73 6.07 28.80
N PRO A 218 -0.96 6.19 29.91
CA PRO A 218 -0.52 7.47 30.43
C PRO A 218 0.26 8.34 29.43
N ALA A 219 1.08 7.71 28.56
CA ALA A 219 1.83 8.43 27.52
C ALA A 219 0.93 9.17 26.52
N LEU A 220 -0.23 8.59 26.17
CA LEU A 220 -1.19 9.21 25.27
C LEU A 220 -1.97 10.33 25.96
N VAL A 221 -2.39 10.10 27.21
CA VAL A 221 -3.08 11.11 28.03
C VAL A 221 -2.17 12.33 28.24
N ASP A 222 -0.90 12.12 28.58
CA ASP A 222 0.09 13.20 28.76
C ASP A 222 0.34 13.96 27.45
N THR A 223 0.48 13.26 26.33
CA THR A 223 0.62 13.89 25.01
C THR A 223 -0.59 14.78 24.70
N ARG A 224 -1.82 14.31 24.96
CA ARG A 224 -3.04 15.08 24.78
C ARG A 224 -3.11 16.30 25.69
N ALA A 225 -2.67 16.18 26.95
CA ALA A 225 -2.58 17.32 27.85
C ALA A 225 -1.60 18.38 27.33
N LYS A 226 -0.43 17.97 26.82
CA LYS A 226 0.60 18.85 26.24
C LYS A 226 0.13 19.60 24.99
N LEU A 227 -0.81 19.05 24.23
CA LEU A 227 -1.44 19.75 23.10
C LEU A 227 -2.16 21.04 23.52
N LYS A 228 -2.50 21.23 24.81
CA LYS A 228 -3.03 22.52 25.31
C LYS A 228 -2.05 23.67 25.10
N LEU A 229 -0.75 23.42 25.21
CA LEU A 229 0.32 24.44 25.20
C LEU A 229 1.23 24.34 23.97
N ALA A 230 1.11 23.28 23.18
CA ALA A 230 1.96 23.02 22.01
C ALA A 230 1.13 22.66 20.78
N SER A 231 1.70 22.86 19.59
CA SER A 231 1.13 22.42 18.32
C SER A 231 1.83 21.16 17.80
N PRO A 232 1.15 20.26 17.07
CA PRO A 232 1.81 19.14 16.41
C PRO A 232 2.87 19.65 15.42
N HIS A 233 4.03 19.01 15.42
CA HIS A 233 5.09 19.27 14.44
C HIS A 233 5.29 18.06 13.51
N ARG A 234 5.36 16.85 14.08
CA ARG A 234 5.51 15.61 13.33
C ARG A 234 4.93 14.44 14.13
N VAL A 235 4.33 13.49 13.44
CA VAL A 235 3.95 12.20 14.02
C VAL A 235 4.58 11.08 13.20
N LEU A 236 5.21 10.12 13.87
CA LEU A 236 5.71 8.90 13.26
C LEU A 236 4.99 7.71 13.90
N MET A 237 4.35 6.89 13.07
CA MET A 237 3.78 5.61 13.48
C MET A 237 4.51 4.49 12.74
N THR A 238 4.95 3.49 13.47
CA THR A 238 5.60 2.30 12.90
C THR A 238 4.88 1.06 13.39
N LEU A 239 4.37 0.26 12.46
CA LEU A 239 3.82 -1.06 12.69
C LEU A 239 4.84 -2.08 12.20
N GLU A 240 5.32 -2.93 13.10
CA GLU A 240 6.26 -3.99 12.77
C GLU A 240 6.06 -5.16 13.74
N ASN A 241 6.08 -6.40 13.23
CA ASN A 241 5.93 -7.61 14.04
C ASN A 241 4.67 -7.56 14.95
N GLY A 242 3.56 -7.04 14.41
CA GLY A 242 2.29 -6.90 15.14
C GLY A 242 2.28 -5.83 16.24
N ASN A 243 3.31 -4.99 16.31
CA ASN A 243 3.46 -3.96 17.33
C ASN A 243 3.43 -2.54 16.73
N LEU A 244 2.64 -1.67 17.32
CA LEU A 244 2.59 -0.24 17.01
C LEU A 244 3.56 0.53 17.92
N ASN A 245 4.38 1.37 17.30
CA ASN A 245 5.15 2.43 17.95
C ASN A 245 4.61 3.79 17.47
N LEU A 246 4.51 4.76 18.37
CA LEU A 246 4.08 6.11 18.07
C LEU A 246 5.04 7.11 18.71
N GLU A 247 5.58 8.00 17.88
CA GLU A 247 6.40 9.13 18.29
C GLU A 247 5.76 10.43 17.83
N VAL A 248 5.65 11.39 18.75
CA VAL A 248 5.03 12.69 18.49
C VAL A 248 6.04 13.78 18.84
N TRP A 249 6.32 14.65 17.88
CA TRP A 249 7.05 15.90 18.09
C TRP A 249 6.07 17.05 18.12
N LEU A 250 6.20 17.90 19.14
CA LEU A 250 5.37 19.05 19.38
C LEU A 250 6.22 20.31 19.34
N TYR A 251 5.67 21.39 18.82
CA TYR A 251 6.26 22.72 18.85
C TYR A 251 5.67 23.52 20.00
N ASN A 252 6.52 23.96 20.94
CA ASN A 252 6.13 24.78 22.07
C ASN A 252 5.95 26.23 21.61
N LYS A 253 4.72 26.75 21.73
CA LYS A 253 4.39 28.11 21.31
C LYS A 253 5.01 29.20 22.18
N LEU A 254 5.37 28.87 23.42
CA LEU A 254 5.92 29.82 24.40
C LEU A 254 7.45 29.90 24.32
N THR A 255 8.13 28.76 24.17
CA THR A 255 9.60 28.71 24.16
C THR A 255 10.21 28.64 22.77
N GLY A 256 9.39 28.50 21.72
CA GLY A 256 9.85 28.48 20.32
C GLY A 256 10.60 27.20 19.90
N GLY A 257 10.58 26.14 20.72
CA GLY A 257 11.33 24.89 20.49
C GLY A 257 10.47 23.68 20.13
N ILE A 258 11.07 22.70 19.45
CA ILE A 258 10.47 21.38 19.19
C ILE A 258 10.89 20.41 20.30
N PHE A 259 9.94 19.68 20.86
CA PHE A 259 10.20 18.64 21.85
C PHE A 259 9.43 17.36 21.51
N LYS A 260 9.99 16.20 21.92
CA LYS A 260 9.35 14.89 21.75
C LYS A 260 8.41 14.63 22.95
N ALA A 261 7.15 14.31 22.70
CA ALA A 261 6.23 13.83 23.73
C ALA A 261 6.60 12.39 24.16
N PRO A 262 6.09 11.87 25.30
CA PRO A 262 6.36 10.50 25.69
C PRO A 262 5.98 9.54 24.57
N GLU A 263 6.93 8.69 24.22
CA GLU A 263 6.73 7.74 23.13
C GLU A 263 5.87 6.57 23.60
N LEU A 264 5.15 6.02 22.63
CA LEU A 264 4.40 4.79 22.81
C LEU A 264 5.18 3.69 22.12
N LYS A 265 5.63 2.69 22.87
CA LYS A 265 6.44 1.59 22.35
C LYS A 265 5.72 0.26 22.47
N ARG A 266 5.84 -0.54 21.42
CA ARG A 266 5.48 -1.96 21.35
C ARG A 266 4.07 -2.27 21.83
N ILE A 267 3.07 -1.54 21.33
CA ILE A 267 1.67 -1.88 21.61
C ILE A 267 1.22 -2.99 20.67
N PRO A 268 0.77 -4.14 21.17
CA PRO A 268 0.19 -5.17 20.33
C PRO A 268 -1.07 -4.64 19.65
N VAL A 269 -1.10 -4.59 18.31
CA VAL A 269 -2.27 -4.06 17.57
C VAL A 269 -3.54 -4.88 17.79
N THR A 270 -3.39 -6.16 18.13
CA THR A 270 -4.50 -7.07 18.48
C THR A 270 -5.26 -6.62 19.74
N SER A 271 -4.60 -5.89 20.64
CA SER A 271 -5.22 -5.32 21.85
C SER A 271 -6.05 -4.06 21.57
N MET A 272 -5.92 -3.46 20.39
CA MET A 272 -6.52 -2.17 20.06
C MET A 272 -7.84 -2.37 19.30
N LYS A 273 -8.96 -1.88 19.86
CA LYS A 273 -10.30 -1.93 19.22
C LYS A 273 -10.28 -1.46 17.74
N PRO A 274 -9.64 -0.32 17.39
CA PRO A 274 -9.56 0.16 16.00
C PRO A 274 -8.95 -0.81 14.99
N PHE A 275 -7.97 -1.60 15.41
CA PHE A 275 -7.22 -2.47 14.50
C PHE A 275 -7.99 -3.75 14.18
N ARG A 276 -9.02 -4.10 14.95
CA ARG A 276 -9.95 -5.18 14.60
C ARG A 276 -10.76 -4.82 13.36
N GLU A 277 -11.29 -3.60 13.28
CA GLU A 277 -12.02 -3.11 12.10
C GLU A 277 -11.11 -3.02 10.87
N PHE A 278 -9.85 -2.64 11.06
CA PHE A 278 -8.86 -2.59 9.99
C PHE A 278 -8.48 -3.99 9.48
N ALA A 279 -8.41 -5.00 10.36
CA ALA A 279 -8.11 -6.39 9.96
C ALA A 279 -9.13 -6.95 8.96
N ASP A 280 -10.42 -6.59 9.10
CA ASP A 280 -11.47 -6.99 8.17
C ASP A 280 -11.30 -6.32 6.80
N GLN A 281 -10.93 -5.03 6.79
CA GLN A 281 -10.64 -4.29 5.55
C GLN A 281 -9.41 -4.85 4.83
N LEU A 282 -8.40 -5.29 5.57
CA LEU A 282 -7.22 -5.97 5.02
C LEU A 282 -7.57 -7.31 4.34
N GLN A 283 -8.71 -7.94 4.66
CA GLN A 283 -9.12 -9.14 3.93
C GLN A 283 -9.47 -8.86 2.47
N VAL A 284 -9.72 -7.61 2.07
CA VAL A 284 -9.81 -7.28 0.63
C VAL A 284 -8.47 -7.53 -0.08
N LEU A 285 -7.35 -7.32 0.61
CA LEU A 285 -6.02 -7.57 0.07
C LEU A 285 -5.72 -9.07 -0.08
N SER A 286 -6.39 -9.96 0.66
CA SER A 286 -6.22 -11.42 0.47
C SER A 286 -6.72 -11.88 -0.91
N LYS A 287 -7.73 -11.22 -1.48
CA LYS A 287 -8.16 -11.45 -2.87
C LYS A 287 -7.12 -11.00 -3.88
N MET A 288 -6.34 -9.96 -3.55
CA MET A 288 -5.21 -9.52 -4.37
C MET A 288 -4.02 -10.47 -4.23
N GLN A 289 -3.92 -11.22 -3.13
CA GLN A 289 -2.81 -12.14 -2.89
C GLN A 289 -2.73 -13.23 -3.97
N ASP A 290 -3.85 -13.79 -4.43
CA ASP A 290 -3.84 -14.79 -5.51
C ASP A 290 -3.30 -14.18 -6.82
N ALA A 291 -3.72 -12.96 -7.15
CA ALA A 291 -3.20 -12.24 -8.31
C ALA A 291 -1.71 -11.89 -8.15
N LEU A 292 -1.30 -11.43 -6.96
CA LEU A 292 0.09 -11.13 -6.65
C LEU A 292 0.97 -12.38 -6.65
N GLN A 293 0.45 -13.52 -6.20
CA GLN A 293 1.13 -14.81 -6.25
C GLN A 293 1.34 -15.23 -7.70
N ALA A 294 0.29 -15.16 -8.53
CA ALA A 294 0.41 -15.45 -9.94
C ALA A 294 1.38 -14.48 -10.64
N ILE A 295 1.31 -13.19 -10.36
CA ILE A 295 2.18 -12.16 -10.96
C ILE A 295 3.65 -12.39 -10.57
N SER A 296 3.92 -12.72 -9.30
CA SER A 296 5.28 -12.90 -8.79
C SER A 296 5.85 -14.30 -9.00
N ALA A 297 5.03 -15.32 -9.29
CA ALA A 297 5.49 -16.69 -9.49
C ALA A 297 6.73 -16.77 -10.40
N GLN A 298 7.76 -17.46 -9.92
CA GLN A 298 8.99 -17.70 -10.67
C GLN A 298 8.88 -18.98 -11.49
N GLY A 299 7.97 -19.89 -11.14
CA GLY A 299 7.72 -21.09 -11.92
C GLY A 299 6.35 -21.71 -11.69
N ILE A 300 6.14 -22.79 -12.43
CA ILE A 300 4.96 -23.64 -12.31
C ILE A 300 5.41 -25.09 -12.13
N GLU A 301 4.70 -25.81 -11.28
CA GLU A 301 4.76 -27.26 -11.20
C GLU A 301 3.36 -27.84 -11.36
N PHE A 302 3.29 -29.10 -11.77
CA PHE A 302 2.06 -29.86 -11.79
C PHE A 302 2.16 -30.91 -10.69
N ASP A 303 1.16 -30.97 -9.82
CA ASP A 303 1.10 -32.06 -8.84
C ASP A 303 0.70 -33.40 -9.50
N SER A 304 0.67 -34.47 -8.72
CA SER A 304 0.33 -35.82 -9.19
C SER A 304 -1.06 -35.94 -9.81
N GLU A 305 -1.95 -34.96 -9.55
CA GLU A 305 -3.30 -34.88 -10.13
C GLU A 305 -3.34 -33.99 -11.38
N GLY A 306 -2.19 -33.49 -11.85
CA GLY A 306 -2.07 -32.59 -13.00
C GLY A 306 -2.49 -31.16 -12.69
N LYS A 307 -2.65 -30.77 -11.42
CA LYS A 307 -3.05 -29.43 -11.04
C LYS A 307 -1.84 -28.51 -10.97
N MET A 308 -1.91 -27.40 -11.69
CA MET A 308 -0.86 -26.39 -11.72
C MET A 308 -0.75 -25.65 -10.37
N ARG A 309 0.48 -25.53 -9.87
CA ARG A 309 0.84 -24.75 -8.68
C ARG A 309 1.96 -23.77 -9.03
N PHE A 310 1.84 -22.54 -8.54
CA PHE A 310 2.88 -21.52 -8.65
C PHE A 310 3.90 -21.70 -7.52
N PHE A 311 5.17 -21.48 -7.85
CA PHE A 311 6.26 -21.35 -6.89
C PHE A 311 7.14 -20.13 -7.20
#